data_AF-A0A7I4YRZ0-F1
#
_entry.id   AF-A0A7I4YRZ0-F1
#
_cell.length_a   1.000
_cell.length_b   1.000
_cell.length_c   1.000
_cell.angle_alpha   90.00
_cell.angle_beta   90.00
_cell.angle_gamma   90.00
#
_symmetry.space_group_name_H-M   'P 1'
#
loop_
_entity.id
_entity.type
_entity.pdbx_description
1 polymer ?
#
loop_
_entity_poly.entity_id
_entity_poly.type
_entity_poly.pdbx_seq_one_letter_code
_entity_poly.pdbx_strand_id
1 'polypeptide(L)'
;MRSLLILVVLATASLAIVIPRARNSVVECLMCEKAVKAAAPELERDTEAIEKDFDEDCVKDLKIPFAGKECEKYINMYLDIIINELKSGTAPKDVCKKLHDC
;
A
#
# COMPACT_ATOMS: atom_id res chain seq x y z
N MET A 1 -32.98 34.39 -0.65
CA MET A 1 -32.75 33.30 -1.64
C MET A 1 -31.28 32.89 -1.76
N ARG A 2 -30.31 33.82 -1.79
CA ARG A 2 -28.87 33.48 -1.84
C ARG A 2 -28.30 32.77 -0.59
N SER A 3 -28.70 33.16 0.62
CA SER A 3 -28.25 32.48 1.85
C SER A 3 -28.75 31.04 2.00
N LEU A 4 -29.90 30.71 1.41
CA LEU A 4 -30.45 29.34 1.41
C LEU A 4 -29.62 28.42 0.49
N LEU A 5 -29.14 28.94 -0.63
CA LEU A 5 -28.28 28.20 -1.55
C LEU A 5 -26.91 27.87 -0.94
N ILE A 6 -26.36 28.77 -0.12
CA ILE A 6 -25.06 28.58 0.55
C ILE A 6 -25.14 27.47 1.63
N LEU A 7 -26.25 27.42 2.37
CA LEU A 7 -26.48 26.38 3.39
C LEU A 7 -26.63 24.98 2.78
N VAL A 8 -27.26 24.88 1.60
CA VAL A 8 -27.42 23.60 0.89
C VAL A 8 -26.08 23.09 0.36
N VAL A 9 -25.19 23.96 -0.13
CA VAL A 9 -23.84 23.57 -0.61
C VAL A 9 -22.95 23.08 0.52
N LEU A 10 -23.04 23.68 1.71
CA LEU A 10 -22.32 23.20 2.90
C LEU A 10 -22.84 21.84 3.38
N ALA A 11 -24.16 21.63 3.33
CA ALA A 11 -24.75 20.36 3.73
C ALA A 11 -24.37 19.19 2.78
N THR A 12 -24.31 19.43 1.47
CA THR A 12 -23.96 18.40 0.48
C THR A 12 -22.47 18.08 0.41
N ALA A 13 -21.58 19.05 0.74
CA ALA A 13 -20.14 18.80 0.82
C ALA A 13 -19.76 17.76 1.89
N SER A 14 -20.56 17.65 2.96
CA SER A 14 -20.34 16.69 4.07
C SER A 14 -20.56 15.22 3.68
N LEU A 15 -21.34 14.95 2.63
CA LEU A 15 -21.69 13.57 2.23
C LEU A 15 -20.69 12.93 1.26
N ALA A 16 -19.81 13.72 0.65
CA ALA A 16 -18.80 13.22 -0.30
C ALA A 16 -17.45 12.84 0.35
N ILE A 17 -17.23 13.14 1.63
CA ILE A 17 -15.93 12.92 2.31
C ILE A 17 -15.92 11.61 3.13
N VAL A 18 -17.04 10.91 3.26
CA VAL A 18 -17.09 9.61 3.93
C VAL A 18 -16.82 8.49 2.92
N ILE A 19 -15.65 8.50 2.31
CA ILE A 19 -15.10 7.25 1.76
C ILE A 19 -14.73 6.40 2.97
N PRO A 20 -15.32 5.22 3.19
CA PRO A 20 -14.98 4.38 4.31
C PRO A 20 -13.50 4.01 4.20
N ARG A 21 -12.70 4.38 5.20
CA ARG A 21 -11.30 3.94 5.38
C ARG A 21 -11.11 2.44 5.12
N ALA A 22 -12.16 1.65 5.36
CA ALA A 22 -12.23 0.21 5.17
C ALA A 22 -11.96 -0.29 3.74
N ARG A 23 -12.14 0.51 2.68
CA ARG A 23 -11.76 0.07 1.32
C ARG A 23 -10.25 0.19 1.08
N ASN A 24 -9.60 1.19 1.68
CA ASN A 24 -8.15 1.35 1.60
C ASN A 24 -7.45 0.18 2.30
N SER A 25 -7.91 -0.19 3.49
CA SER A 25 -7.27 -1.25 4.29
C SER A 25 -7.26 -2.62 3.61
N VAL A 26 -8.25 -2.98 2.78
CA VAL A 26 -8.24 -4.29 2.08
C VAL A 26 -7.20 -4.33 0.96
N VAL A 27 -7.06 -3.23 0.22
CA VAL A 27 -6.08 -3.13 -0.88
C VAL A 27 -4.67 -2.97 -0.31
N GLU A 28 -4.50 -2.14 0.72
CA GLU A 28 -3.25 -1.97 1.46
C GLU A 28 -2.79 -3.31 2.06
N CYS A 29 -3.70 -4.06 2.71
CA CYS A 29 -3.41 -5.37 3.27
C CYS A 29 -2.92 -6.35 2.20
N LEU A 30 -3.63 -6.43 1.06
CA LEU A 30 -3.26 -7.32 -0.03
C LEU A 30 -1.87 -6.97 -0.59
N MET A 31 -1.58 -5.69 -0.80
CA MET A 31 -0.28 -5.24 -1.32
C MET A 31 0.85 -5.53 -0.32
N CYS A 32 0.61 -5.32 0.96
CA CYS A 32 1.58 -5.66 2.00
C CYS A 32 1.84 -7.17 2.05
N GLU A 33 0.80 -8.01 2.04
CA GLU A 33 0.98 -9.47 2.08
C GLU A 33 1.77 -9.98 0.88
N LYS A 34 1.56 -9.39 -0.30
CA LYS A 34 2.34 -9.70 -1.51
C LYS A 34 3.80 -9.31 -1.36
N ALA A 35 4.08 -8.10 -0.87
CA ALA A 35 5.44 -7.63 -0.61
C ALA A 35 6.16 -8.49 0.43
N VAL A 36 5.49 -8.84 1.53
CA VAL A 36 6.03 -9.76 2.55
C VAL A 36 6.35 -11.12 1.94
N LYS A 37 5.45 -11.66 1.11
CA LYS A 37 5.67 -12.96 0.46
C LYS A 37 6.87 -12.95 -0.48
N ALA A 38 7.12 -11.83 -1.17
CA ALA A 38 8.29 -11.66 -2.02
C ALA A 38 9.59 -11.51 -1.21
N ALA A 39 9.56 -10.73 -0.12
CA ALA A 39 10.76 -10.40 0.66
C ALA A 39 11.21 -11.49 1.64
N ALA A 40 10.27 -12.19 2.29
CA ALA A 40 10.57 -13.15 3.37
C ALA A 40 11.53 -14.30 3.00
N PRO A 41 11.48 -14.92 1.80
CA PRO A 41 12.43 -15.97 1.43
C PRO A 41 13.83 -15.44 1.05
N GLU A 42 13.96 -14.15 0.76
CA GLU A 42 15.14 -13.54 0.13
C GLU A 42 15.92 -12.62 1.10
N LEU A 43 15.67 -12.69 2.41
CA LEU A 43 16.19 -11.71 3.39
C LEU A 43 17.73 -11.64 3.51
N GLU A 44 18.43 -12.68 3.06
CA GLU A 44 19.90 -12.70 3.01
C GLU A 44 20.47 -12.02 1.75
N ARG A 45 19.61 -11.71 0.76
CA ARG A 45 20.01 -10.96 -0.42
C ARG A 45 20.11 -9.47 -0.12
N ASP A 46 20.84 -8.81 -1.01
CA ASP A 46 20.87 -7.37 -1.05
C ASP A 46 19.46 -6.81 -1.26
N THR A 47 19.12 -5.75 -0.51
CA THR A 47 17.80 -5.13 -0.56
C THR A 47 17.46 -4.66 -1.98
N GLU A 48 18.42 -4.11 -2.73
CA GLU A 48 18.23 -3.65 -4.12
C GLU A 48 17.81 -4.81 -5.05
N ALA A 49 18.30 -6.02 -4.78
CA ALA A 49 17.91 -7.20 -5.53
C ALA A 49 16.46 -7.63 -5.23
N ILE A 50 16.00 -7.47 -3.98
CA ILE A 50 14.61 -7.76 -3.59
C ILE A 50 13.67 -6.70 -4.19
N GLU A 51 14.07 -5.43 -4.18
CA GLU A 51 13.31 -4.33 -4.78
C GLU A 51 13.09 -4.54 -6.27
N LYS A 52 14.15 -4.92 -6.99
CA LYS A 52 14.07 -5.22 -8.42
C LYS A 52 13.13 -6.38 -8.72
N ASP A 53 13.24 -7.49 -7.99
CA ASP A 53 12.38 -8.66 -8.17
C ASP A 53 10.90 -8.30 -7.90
N PHE A 54 10.65 -7.50 -6.85
CA PHE A 54 9.31 -6.99 -6.55
C PHE A 54 8.78 -6.05 -7.64
N ASP A 55 9.58 -5.13 -8.17
CA ASP A 55 9.17 -4.23 -9.26
C ASP A 55 8.77 -5.01 -10.51
N GLU A 56 9.60 -5.98 -10.92
CA GLU A 56 9.33 -6.82 -12.08
C GLU A 56 8.00 -7.60 -11.94
N ASP A 57 7.76 -8.18 -10.76
CA ASP A 57 6.54 -8.94 -10.51
C ASP A 57 5.31 -8.05 -10.34
N CYS A 58 5.46 -6.91 -9.68
CA CYS A 58 4.41 -5.91 -9.53
C CYS A 58 3.93 -5.38 -10.89
N VAL A 59 4.85 -5.06 -11.81
CA VAL A 59 4.51 -4.60 -13.17
C VAL A 59 3.80 -5.68 -13.98
N LYS A 60 4.24 -6.94 -13.88
CA LYS A 60 3.60 -8.09 -14.54
C LYS A 60 2.17 -8.33 -14.03
N ASP A 61 1.95 -8.16 -12.73
CA ASP A 61 0.68 -8.44 -12.06
C ASP A 61 -0.37 -7.34 -12.28
N LEU A 62 0.02 -6.07 -12.18
CA LEU A 62 -0.92 -4.93 -12.20
C LEU A 62 -1.60 -4.72 -13.55
N LYS A 63 -0.94 -5.01 -14.68
CA LYS A 63 -1.49 -4.91 -16.06
C LYS A 63 -2.26 -3.61 -16.34
N ILE A 64 -1.91 -2.50 -15.69
CA ILE A 64 -2.49 -1.17 -15.88
C ILE A 64 -1.50 -0.21 -16.56
N PRO A 65 -1.99 0.86 -17.22
CA PRO A 65 -1.15 1.99 -17.58
C PRO A 65 -0.44 2.52 -16.34
N PHE A 66 0.84 2.86 -16.48
CA PHE A 66 1.68 3.39 -15.40
C PHE A 66 1.96 2.41 -14.24
N ALA A 67 1.77 1.10 -14.43
CA ALA A 67 2.10 0.09 -13.40
C ALA A 67 3.50 0.28 -12.80
N GLY A 68 4.53 0.53 -13.63
CA GLY A 68 5.90 0.76 -13.14
C GLY A 68 6.02 1.91 -12.15
N LYS A 69 5.30 3.02 -12.36
CA LYS A 69 5.33 4.16 -11.43
C LYS A 69 4.65 3.83 -10.10
N GLU A 70 3.57 3.06 -10.13
CA GLU A 70 2.88 2.63 -8.91
C GLU A 70 3.71 1.61 -8.12
N CYS A 71 4.38 0.69 -8.81
CA CYS A 71 5.31 -0.28 -8.20
C CYS A 71 6.51 0.42 -7.56
N GLU A 72 7.19 1.30 -8.31
CA GLU A 72 8.30 2.12 -7.81
C GLU A 72 7.88 2.95 -6.58
N LYS A 73 6.69 3.57 -6.64
CA LYS A 73 6.16 4.33 -5.51
C LYS A 73 5.93 3.43 -4.30
N TYR A 74 5.39 2.23 -4.49
CA TYR A 74 5.17 1.28 -3.40
C TYR A 74 6.49 0.82 -2.76
N ILE A 75 7.48 0.49 -3.59
CA ILE A 75 8.83 0.11 -3.15
C ILE A 75 9.40 1.19 -2.23
N ASN A 76 9.47 2.43 -2.75
CA ASN A 76 10.04 3.57 -2.04
C ASN A 76 9.34 3.92 -0.72
N MET A 77 8.05 3.57 -0.58
CA MET A 77 7.29 3.89 0.63
C MET A 77 7.30 2.76 1.66
N TYR A 78 7.29 1.50 1.21
CA TYR A 78 6.93 0.38 2.09
C TYR A 78 7.87 -0.81 2.05
N LEU A 79 8.55 -1.09 0.93
CA LEU A 79 9.27 -2.36 0.79
C LEU A 79 10.50 -2.43 1.70
N ASP A 80 11.24 -1.34 1.84
CA ASP A 80 12.34 -1.20 2.82
C ASP A 80 11.87 -1.44 4.26
N ILE A 81 10.71 -0.90 4.62
CA ILE A 81 10.13 -1.05 5.96
C ILE A 81 9.78 -2.52 6.20
N ILE A 82 9.16 -3.18 5.22
CA ILE A 82 8.81 -4.61 5.27
C ILE A 82 10.06 -5.47 5.42
N ILE A 83 11.11 -5.22 4.64
CA ILE A 83 12.38 -5.96 4.71
C ILE A 83 13.04 -5.78 6.09
N ASN A 84 13.06 -4.56 6.61
CA ASN A 84 13.64 -4.28 7.93
C ASN A 84 12.86 -4.95 9.06
N GLU A 85 11.54 -4.96 8.99
CA GLU A 85 10.70 -5.68 9.95
C GLU A 85 10.99 -7.18 9.95
N LEU A 86 11.08 -7.78 8.77
CA LEU A 86 11.44 -9.20 8.61
C LEU A 86 12.86 -9.49 9.14
N LYS A 87 13.86 -8.65 8.81
CA LYS A 87 15.24 -8.77 9.33
C LYS A 87 15.31 -8.60 10.85
N SER A 88 14.41 -7.81 11.44
CA SER A 88 14.31 -7.62 12.89
C SER A 88 13.66 -8.80 13.63
N GLY A 89 13.17 -9.81 12.90
CA GLY A 89 12.56 -11.02 13.45
C GLY A 89 11.04 -10.97 13.56
N THR A 90 10.38 -9.95 13.00
CA THR A 90 8.91 -9.93 12.90
C THR A 90 8.47 -11.06 11.98
N ALA A 91 7.55 -11.91 12.46
CA ALA A 91 7.04 -13.02 11.67
C ALA A 91 6.30 -12.48 10.43
N PRO A 92 6.46 -13.08 9.23
CA PRO A 92 5.84 -12.59 8.00
C PRO A 92 4.34 -12.28 8.11
N LYS A 93 3.59 -13.14 8.79
CA LYS A 93 2.14 -12.98 9.02
C LYS A 93 1.75 -11.77 9.89
N ASP A 94 2.70 -11.17 10.59
CA ASP A 94 2.49 -10.10 11.56
C ASP A 94 3.02 -8.75 11.07
N VAL A 95 3.82 -8.73 9.99
CA VAL A 95 4.40 -7.49 9.42
C VAL A 95 3.29 -6.51 9.02
N CYS A 96 2.34 -6.94 8.20
CA CYS A 96 1.29 -6.05 7.70
C CYS A 96 0.36 -5.50 8.79
N LYS A 97 0.16 -6.27 9.87
CA LYS A 97 -0.57 -5.80 11.05
C LYS A 97 0.21 -4.73 11.81
N LYS A 98 1.53 -4.89 11.89
CA LYS A 98 2.42 -3.94 12.55
C LYS A 98 2.54 -2.63 11.77
N LEU A 99 2.42 -2.69 10.45
CA LEU A 99 2.37 -1.51 9.57
C LEU A 99 0.99 -0.84 9.53
N HIS A 100 -0.02 -1.42 10.16
CA HIS A 100 -1.42 -0.97 10.11
C HIS A 100 -2.04 -1.00 8.69
N ASP A 101 -1.44 -1.78 7.80
CA ASP A 101 -1.97 -2.08 6.46
C ASP A 101 -2.99 -3.23 6.52
N CYS A 102 -2.93 -4.04 7.60
CA CYS A 102 -3.94 -4.97 8.10
C CYS A 102 -4.07 -4.77 9.64
#